data_AF-A0A836VKR2-F1
#
_entry.id   AF-A0A836VKR2-F1
#
_cell.length_a   1.000
_cell.length_b   1.000
_cell.length_c   1.000
_cell.angle_alpha   90.00
_cell.angle_beta   90.00
_cell.angle_gamma   90.00
#
_symmetry.space_group_name_H-M   'P 1'
#
loop_
_entity.id
_entity.type
_entity.pdbx_description
1 polymer ?
#
loop_
_entity_poly.entity_id
_entity_poly.type
_entity_poly.pdbx_seq_one_letter_code
_entity_poly.pdbx_strand_id
1 'polypeptide(L)'
;MIVDSHAHIFEKWSGACGLPSRALHWRYIQKIVTRPAAKVIRFRDGAPGDASALFSGNGYSWSDLRDDVQFRVGTYGRLDFTVDGEDYYVQYMPPAMADIESTPEFM
;
A
#
# COMPACT_ATOMS: atom_id res chain seq x y z
N MET A 1 8.63 37.77 7.01
CA MET A 1 8.32 36.47 7.63
C MET A 1 8.75 35.39 6.65
N ILE A 2 9.58 34.44 7.07
CA ILE A 2 9.97 33.29 6.25
C ILE A 2 9.29 32.08 6.86
N VAL A 3 8.55 31.33 6.05
CA VAL A 3 7.94 30.05 6.43
C VAL A 3 8.73 28.97 5.70
N ASP A 4 9.48 28.17 6.47
CA ASP A 4 10.20 27.01 5.97
C ASP A 4 9.38 25.75 6.29
N SER A 5 8.54 25.34 5.35
CA SER A 5 7.61 24.22 5.50
C SER A 5 7.85 23.16 4.44
N HIS A 6 7.81 21.88 4.85
CA HIS A 6 7.83 20.72 3.96
C HIS A 6 6.56 19.89 4.17
N ALA A 7 5.83 19.61 3.09
CA ALA A 7 4.60 18.83 3.13
C ALA A 7 4.56 17.78 2.01
N HIS A 8 3.91 16.65 2.29
CA HIS A 8 3.60 15.63 1.30
C HIS A 8 2.10 15.65 1.02
N ILE A 9 1.72 16.11 -0.17
CA ILE A 9 0.32 16.16 -0.61
C ILE A 9 -0.01 14.94 -1.47
N PHE A 10 -1.13 14.30 -1.20
CA PHE A 10 -1.62 13.18 -1.99
C PHE A 10 -3.14 13.03 -1.85
N GLU A 11 -3.78 12.66 -2.97
CA GLU A 11 -5.18 12.27 -3.00
C GLU A 11 -5.45 11.03 -2.14
N LYS A 12 -6.71 10.73 -1.87
CA LYS A 12 -7.13 9.52 -1.16
C LYS A 12 -6.68 8.25 -1.88
N TRP A 13 -5.82 7.45 -1.23
CA TRP A 13 -5.20 6.28 -1.86
C TRP A 13 -6.18 5.18 -2.29
N SER A 14 -7.38 5.14 -1.72
CA SER A 14 -8.46 4.24 -2.18
C SER A 14 -9.00 4.59 -3.58
N GLY A 15 -8.64 5.76 -4.13
CA GLY A 15 -8.99 6.21 -5.48
C GLY A 15 -7.92 5.90 -6.52
N ALA A 16 -7.98 6.62 -7.64
CA ALA A 16 -7.06 6.46 -8.75
C ALA A 16 -5.76 7.30 -8.61
N CYS A 17 -5.73 8.30 -7.72
CA CYS A 17 -4.55 9.11 -7.41
C CYS A 17 -3.78 9.61 -8.65
N GLY A 18 -4.52 10.22 -9.59
CA GLY A 18 -3.96 10.72 -10.86
C GLY A 18 -3.71 9.68 -11.96
N LEU A 19 -4.00 8.40 -11.72
CA LEU A 19 -3.90 7.35 -12.75
C LEU A 19 -5.25 7.11 -13.47
N PRO A 20 -5.25 6.52 -14.68
CA PRO A 20 -6.47 6.22 -15.42
C PRO A 20 -7.50 5.34 -14.68
N SER A 21 -7.07 4.55 -13.69
CA SER A 21 -8.00 3.74 -12.89
C SER A 21 -7.42 3.40 -11.52
N ARG A 22 -8.33 3.13 -10.57
CA ARG A 22 -8.00 2.58 -9.25
C ARG A 22 -7.24 1.25 -9.35
N ALA A 23 -7.62 0.38 -10.28
CA ALA A 23 -6.94 -0.89 -10.48
C ALA A 23 -5.46 -0.70 -10.87
N LEU A 24 -5.19 0.27 -11.77
CA LEU A 24 -3.81 0.60 -12.11
C LEU A 24 -3.06 1.19 -10.91
N HIS A 25 -3.69 2.07 -10.14
CA HIS A 25 -3.09 2.62 -8.93
C HIS A 25 -2.71 1.52 -7.93
N TRP A 26 -3.60 0.59 -7.64
CA TRP A 26 -3.32 -0.51 -6.74
C TRP A 26 -2.22 -1.45 -7.26
N ARG A 27 -2.10 -1.61 -8.58
CA ARG A 27 -0.97 -2.34 -9.17
C ARG A 27 0.38 -1.66 -8.89
N TYR A 28 0.42 -0.32 -8.88
CA TYR A 28 1.60 0.42 -8.45
C TYR A 28 1.87 0.21 -6.96
N ILE A 29 0.84 0.25 -6.11
CA ILE A 29 1.01 0.05 -4.67
C ILE A 29 1.53 -1.37 -4.36
N GLN A 30 0.96 -2.41 -5.00
CA GLN A 30 1.44 -3.79 -4.87
C GLN A 30 2.94 -3.89 -5.18
N LYS A 31 3.42 -3.19 -6.22
CA LYS A 31 4.87 -3.14 -6.48
C LYS A 31 5.63 -2.44 -5.37
N ILE A 32 5.13 -1.30 -4.89
CA ILE A 32 5.83 -0.47 -3.92
C ILE A 32 5.95 -1.18 -2.58
N VAL A 33 4.91 -1.87 -2.12
CA VAL A 33 4.86 -2.50 -0.78
C VAL A 33 5.87 -3.64 -0.59
N THR A 34 6.50 -4.10 -1.67
CA THR A 34 7.52 -5.17 -1.64
C THR A 34 8.95 -4.68 -1.36
N ARG A 35 9.15 -3.37 -1.31
CA ARG A 35 10.45 -2.71 -1.14
C ARG A 35 10.73 -2.02 0.20
N PRO A 36 9.75 -1.53 1.00
CA PRO A 36 10.04 -0.82 2.23
C PRO A 36 10.44 -1.82 3.32
N ALA A 37 11.07 -1.31 4.39
CA ALA A 37 11.34 -2.11 5.59
C ALA A 37 10.08 -2.51 6.38
N ALA A 38 8.90 -2.04 5.95
CA ALA A 38 7.62 -2.34 6.58
C ALA A 38 7.30 -3.84 6.45
N LYS A 39 6.95 -4.46 7.56
CA LYS A 39 6.72 -5.91 7.63
C LYS A 39 5.34 -6.26 7.06
N VAL A 40 5.28 -7.33 6.29
CA VAL A 40 4.04 -8.03 5.99
C VAL A 40 3.63 -8.82 7.22
N ILE A 41 2.38 -8.68 7.63
CA ILE A 41 1.81 -9.35 8.79
C ILE A 41 0.56 -10.10 8.37
N ARG A 42 0.45 -11.36 8.76
CA ARG A 42 -0.75 -12.17 8.53
C ARG A 42 -1.86 -11.75 9.49
N PHE A 43 -3.07 -11.55 8.95
CA PHE A 43 -4.22 -11.08 9.75
C PHE A 43 -4.63 -12.07 10.84
N ARG A 44 -4.67 -13.37 10.50
CA ARG A 44 -5.18 -14.43 11.38
C ARG A 44 -4.53 -14.47 12.76
N ASP A 45 -3.21 -14.35 12.80
CA ASP A 45 -2.41 -14.63 14.00
C ASP A 45 -1.27 -13.64 14.25
N GLY A 46 -1.15 -12.60 13.43
CA GLY A 46 -0.09 -11.59 13.57
C GLY A 46 1.31 -12.11 13.23
N ALA A 47 1.44 -13.32 12.69
CA ALA A 47 2.73 -13.85 12.30
C ALA A 47 3.33 -13.05 11.11
N PRO A 48 4.66 -12.96 11.00
CA PRO A 48 5.30 -12.38 9.83
C PRO A 48 4.90 -13.12 8.54
N GLY A 49 4.59 -12.36 7.50
CA GLY A 49 4.48 -12.83 6.13
C GLY A 49 5.69 -12.44 5.29
N ASP A 50 5.69 -12.83 4.03
CA ASP A 50 6.74 -12.48 3.07
C ASP A 50 6.14 -11.71 1.89
N ALA A 51 6.71 -10.53 1.59
CA ALA A 51 6.28 -9.71 0.47
C ALA A 51 6.63 -10.34 -0.89
N SER A 52 7.55 -11.31 -0.94
CA SER A 52 7.85 -12.08 -2.16
C SER A 52 6.60 -12.79 -2.70
N ALA A 53 5.61 -13.10 -1.84
CA ALA A 53 4.34 -13.69 -2.23
C ALA A 53 3.52 -12.84 -3.21
N LEU A 54 3.85 -11.55 -3.37
CA LEU A 54 3.23 -10.64 -4.34
C LEU A 54 3.77 -10.80 -5.77
N PHE A 55 4.81 -11.61 -5.97
CA PHE A 55 5.40 -11.91 -7.27
C PHE A 55 5.23 -13.38 -7.67
N SER A 56 5.12 -13.63 -8.97
CA SER A 56 5.19 -14.96 -9.56
C SER A 56 6.66 -15.36 -9.69
N GLY A 57 7.16 -16.12 -8.71
CA GLY A 57 8.53 -16.60 -8.68
C GLY A 57 9.50 -15.63 -8.01
N ASN A 58 10.78 -15.68 -8.42
CA ASN A 58 11.88 -14.99 -7.73
C ASN A 58 12.23 -13.61 -8.35
N GLY A 59 11.39 -13.11 -9.26
CA GLY A 59 11.59 -11.82 -9.92
C GLY A 59 10.96 -10.66 -9.14
N TYR A 60 11.47 -9.44 -9.38
CA TYR A 60 10.96 -8.20 -8.76
C TYR A 60 10.51 -7.17 -9.81
N SER A 61 10.28 -7.62 -11.05
CA SER A 61 9.91 -6.76 -12.16
C SER A 61 8.40 -6.52 -12.21
N TRP A 62 7.96 -5.62 -13.09
CA TRP A 62 6.52 -5.39 -13.31
C TRP A 62 5.81 -6.61 -13.90
N SER A 63 6.50 -7.38 -14.76
CA SER A 63 5.94 -8.59 -15.39
C SER A 63 5.84 -9.76 -14.42
N ASP A 64 6.57 -9.71 -13.31
CA ASP A 64 6.53 -10.76 -12.28
C ASP A 64 5.46 -10.49 -11.22
N LEU A 65 4.73 -9.37 -11.27
CA LEU A 65 3.68 -9.11 -10.28
C LEU A 65 2.51 -10.07 -10.50
N ARG A 66 2.06 -10.71 -9.42
CA ARG A 66 0.88 -11.57 -9.45
C ARG A 66 -0.39 -10.78 -9.76
N ASP A 67 -1.19 -11.31 -10.67
CA ASP A 67 -2.49 -10.75 -11.07
C ASP A 67 -3.64 -11.18 -10.16
N ASP A 68 -3.47 -12.27 -9.41
CA ASP A 68 -4.48 -12.84 -8.53
C ASP A 68 -4.47 -12.25 -7.11
N VAL A 69 -3.60 -11.28 -6.84
CA VAL A 69 -3.55 -10.56 -5.56
C VAL A 69 -4.75 -9.61 -5.45
N GLN A 70 -5.54 -9.80 -4.40
CA GLN A 70 -6.67 -8.91 -4.10
C GLN A 70 -6.21 -7.76 -3.21
N PHE A 71 -5.65 -6.73 -3.83
CA PHE A 71 -5.13 -5.57 -3.11
C PHE A 71 -6.23 -4.60 -2.67
N ARG A 72 -6.06 -3.99 -1.50
CA ARG A 72 -6.98 -3.03 -0.89
C ARG A 72 -6.19 -1.95 -0.15
N VAL A 73 -6.60 -0.70 -0.30
CA VAL A 73 -6.14 0.37 0.59
C VAL A 73 -7.06 0.38 1.81
N GLY A 74 -6.51 0.02 2.96
CA GLY A 74 -7.22 -0.03 4.22
C GLY A 74 -7.27 1.33 4.92
N THR A 75 -7.77 1.31 6.16
CA THR A 75 -7.80 2.49 7.04
C THR A 75 -6.61 2.51 7.99
N TYR A 76 -6.37 3.65 8.61
CA TYR A 76 -5.31 3.85 9.62
C TYR A 76 -3.92 3.47 9.09
N GLY A 77 -3.62 3.92 7.87
CA GLY A 77 -2.32 3.74 7.23
C GLY A 77 -1.99 2.32 6.76
N ARG A 78 -2.96 1.40 6.75
CA ARG A 78 -2.75 0.01 6.35
C ARG A 78 -2.99 -0.21 4.86
N LEU A 79 -2.17 -1.09 4.30
CA LEU A 79 -2.34 -1.66 2.97
C LEU A 79 -2.59 -3.14 3.13
N ASP A 80 -3.74 -3.60 2.67
CA ASP A 80 -4.22 -4.96 2.89
C ASP A 80 -4.22 -5.72 1.57
N PHE A 81 -3.95 -7.02 1.62
CA PHE A 81 -4.06 -7.87 0.44
C PHE A 81 -4.39 -9.31 0.81
N THR A 82 -5.09 -9.99 -0.10
CA THR A 82 -5.27 -11.45 -0.06
C THR A 82 -4.43 -12.08 -1.15
N VAL A 83 -3.71 -13.14 -0.82
CA VAL A 83 -3.01 -14.00 -1.79
C VAL A 83 -3.06 -15.44 -1.28
N ASP A 84 -3.26 -16.40 -2.19
CA ASP A 84 -3.38 -17.83 -1.86
C ASP A 84 -4.44 -18.13 -0.77
N GLY A 85 -5.49 -17.32 -0.70
CA GLY A 85 -6.58 -17.44 0.27
C GLY A 85 -6.26 -16.96 1.69
N GLU A 86 -5.08 -16.37 1.92
CA GLU A 86 -4.67 -15.83 3.21
C GLU A 86 -4.60 -14.29 3.16
N ASP A 87 -5.05 -13.65 4.23
CA ASP A 87 -5.09 -12.19 4.35
C ASP A 87 -3.84 -11.67 5.07
N TYR A 88 -3.26 -10.61 4.50
CA TYR A 88 -2.11 -9.91 5.04
C TYR A 88 -2.32 -8.40 5.04
N TYR A 89 -1.58 -7.71 5.90
CA TYR A 89 -1.46 -6.26 5.87
C TYR A 89 -0.01 -5.80 6.01
N VAL A 90 0.23 -4.57 5.59
CA VAL A 90 1.45 -3.80 5.85
C VAL A 90 1.04 -2.47 6.46
N GLN A 91 1.61 -2.14 7.61
CA GLN A 91 1.51 -0.80 8.18
C GLN A 91 2.45 0.13 7.39
N TYR A 92 1.94 0.75 6.33
CA TYR A 92 2.75 1.54 5.40
C TYR A 92 2.83 3.01 5.80
N MET A 93 1.69 3.60 6.20
CA MET A 93 1.61 4.97 6.72
C MET A 93 1.40 4.96 8.24
N PRO A 94 1.60 6.09 8.94
CA PRO A 94 1.26 6.19 10.36
C PRO A 94 -0.23 5.87 10.64
N PRO A 95 -0.57 5.32 11.82
CA PRO A 95 -1.96 5.03 12.20
C PRO A 95 -2.89 6.25 12.18
N ALA A 96 -2.34 7.47 12.32
CA ALA A 96 -3.11 8.71 12.25
C ALA A 96 -3.68 9.00 10.84
N MET A 97 -3.18 8.33 9.79
CA MET A 97 -3.70 8.46 8.43
C MET A 97 -4.95 7.59 8.26
N ALA A 98 -6.08 8.03 8.82
CA ALA A 98 -7.33 7.28 8.86
C ALA A 98 -7.79 6.82 7.45
N ASP A 99 -7.73 7.72 6.46
CA ASP A 99 -8.16 7.48 5.08
C ASP A 99 -7.02 7.46 4.05
N ILE A 100 -5.76 7.61 4.51
CA ILE A 100 -4.56 7.74 3.66
C ILE A 100 -4.77 8.82 2.58
N GLU A 101 -4.99 10.05 3.07
CA GLU A 101 -5.10 11.26 2.27
C GLU A 101 -4.40 12.41 3.00
N SER A 102 -3.90 13.39 2.24
CA SER A 102 -3.38 14.64 2.78
C SER A 102 -4.15 15.80 2.14
N THR A 103 -5.24 16.19 2.80
CA THR A 103 -6.11 17.28 2.34
C THR A 103 -5.63 18.63 2.89
N PRO A 104 -5.94 19.76 2.22
CA PRO A 104 -5.57 21.11 2.67
C PRO A 104 -6.03 21.46 4.09
N GLU A 105 -7.12 20.86 4.55
CA GLU A 105 -7.70 21.14 5.88
C GLU A 105 -6.86 20.59 7.04
N PHE A 106 -5.89 19.72 6.75
CA PHE A 106 -4.95 19.15 7.72
C PHE A 106 -3.54 19.78 7.67
N MET A 107 -3.37 20.88 6.92
CA MET A 107 -2.11 21.63 6.77
C MET A 107 -2.13 22.97 7.51
#